data_AF-A0A961K448-F1
#
_entry.id   AF-A0A961K448-F1
#
_cell.length_a   1.000
_cell.length_b   1.000
_cell.length_c   1.000
_cell.angle_alpha   90.00
_cell.angle_beta   90.00
_cell.angle_gamma   90.00
#
_symmetry.space_group_name_H-M   'P 1'
#
loop_
_entity.id
_entity.type
_entity.pdbx_description
1 polymer ?
#
loop_
_entity_poly.entity_id
_entity_poly.type
_entity_poly.pdbx_seq_one_letter_code
_entity_poly.pdbx_strand_id
1 'polypeptide(L)'
;MVRPYEVSEPFLFGDVDSDVLAFAQEKFASLARGVISRMQRWEASGIFEGEAEGLRSLWDEWCWYQANHSSNTPLLSYAIDDARDGVIAAVVSGLTSSEAVLLTKAAAADEADAQCANPELLGRIIADIVSEAASRRDLSRFEVY
;
A
#
# COMPACT_ATOMS: atom_id res chain seq x y z
N MET A 1 4.75 -26.63 2.91
CA MET A 1 4.11 -25.65 3.81
C MET A 1 4.67 -24.29 3.39
N VAL A 2 3.99 -23.62 2.46
CA VAL A 2 4.48 -22.39 1.81
C VAL A 2 4.06 -21.20 2.66
N ARG A 3 4.99 -20.28 2.97
CA ARG A 3 4.70 -19.09 3.78
C ARG A 3 3.85 -18.12 2.95
N PRO A 4 2.77 -17.53 3.50
CA PRO A 4 1.78 -16.78 2.71
C PRO A 4 2.22 -15.38 2.23
N TYR A 5 3.52 -15.07 2.19
CA TYR A 5 4.05 -13.75 1.80
C TYR A 5 5.39 -13.84 1.06
N GLU A 6 5.51 -14.74 0.09
CA GLU A 6 6.55 -14.61 -0.94
C GLU A 6 6.09 -13.55 -1.95
N VAL A 7 6.31 -12.29 -1.60
CA VAL A 7 6.33 -11.19 -2.57
C VAL A 7 7.59 -11.42 -3.41
N SER A 8 7.49 -11.40 -4.73
CA SER A 8 8.65 -11.43 -5.63
C SER A 8 9.65 -10.39 -5.14
N GLU A 9 10.89 -10.82 -4.86
CA GLU A 9 11.93 -9.96 -4.31
C GLU A 9 11.97 -8.63 -5.06
N PRO A 10 11.70 -7.49 -4.41
CA PRO A 10 11.86 -6.22 -5.08
C PRO A 10 13.35 -6.11 -5.43
N PHE A 11 13.61 -5.92 -6.72
CA PHE A 11 14.93 -5.55 -7.27
C PHE A 11 15.40 -4.28 -6.57
N LEU A 12 16.12 -4.45 -5.49
CA LEU A 12 16.80 -3.42 -4.74
C LEU A 12 18.14 -4.02 -4.31
N PHE A 13 19.00 -3.22 -3.70
CA PHE A 13 20.17 -3.62 -2.91
C PHE A 13 21.53 -3.42 -3.59
N GLY A 14 21.99 -2.18 -3.54
CA GLY A 14 23.38 -1.86 -3.17
C GLY A 14 23.72 -2.25 -1.72
N ASP A 15 24.91 -1.82 -1.26
CA ASP A 15 25.65 -2.25 -0.06
C ASP A 15 25.01 -1.84 1.30
N VAL A 16 23.73 -2.15 1.50
CA VAL A 16 22.98 -1.90 2.74
C VAL A 16 23.06 -3.12 3.66
N ASP A 17 23.28 -2.89 4.95
CA ASP A 17 23.34 -3.93 5.98
C ASP A 17 22.09 -4.84 5.94
N SER A 18 22.31 -6.17 5.92
CA SER A 18 21.24 -7.17 5.85
C SER A 18 20.22 -7.04 6.98
N ASP A 19 20.64 -6.58 8.16
CA ASP A 19 19.75 -6.39 9.30
C ASP A 19 18.81 -5.18 9.10
N VAL A 20 19.31 -4.13 8.44
CA VAL A 20 18.52 -2.94 8.07
C VAL A 20 17.48 -3.31 7.01
N LEU A 21 17.84 -4.16 6.06
CA LEU A 21 16.92 -4.66 5.04
C LEU A 21 15.83 -5.55 5.63
N ALA A 22 16.19 -6.49 6.50
CA ALA A 22 15.22 -7.35 7.17
C ALA A 22 14.25 -6.53 8.03
N PHE A 23 14.77 -5.56 8.80
CA PHE A 23 13.95 -4.62 9.55
C PHE A 23 12.98 -3.85 8.63
N ALA A 24 13.48 -3.30 7.52
CA ALA A 24 12.66 -2.51 6.62
C ALA A 24 11.54 -3.34 5.99
N GLN A 25 11.84 -4.57 5.53
CA GLN A 25 10.83 -5.48 4.99
C GLN A 25 9.72 -5.79 6.00
N GLU A 26 10.08 -6.17 7.23
CA GLU A 26 9.10 -6.45 8.27
C GLU A 26 8.25 -5.22 8.60
N LYS A 27 8.90 -4.05 8.69
CA LYS A 27 8.24 -2.81 9.04
C LYS A 27 7.31 -2.34 7.94
N PHE A 28 7.71 -2.37 6.67
CA PHE A 28 6.82 -2.05 5.54
C PHE A 28 5.62 -2.99 5.49
N ALA A 29 5.81 -4.30 5.70
CA ALA A 29 4.71 -5.25 5.78
C ALA A 29 3.77 -4.97 6.98
N SER A 30 4.30 -4.49 8.10
CA SER A 30 3.50 -4.06 9.25
C SER A 30 2.70 -2.79 8.97
N LEU A 31 3.32 -1.78 8.33
CA LEU A 31 2.65 -0.54 7.94
C LEU A 31 1.54 -0.78 6.92
N ALA A 32 1.79 -1.61 5.90
CA ALA A 32 0.79 -2.00 4.91
C ALA A 32 -0.40 -2.71 5.55
N ARG A 33 -0.18 -3.65 6.49
CA ARG A 33 -1.25 -4.27 7.28
C ARG A 33 -2.03 -3.23 8.09
N GLY A 34 -1.35 -2.23 8.64
CA GLY A 34 -1.96 -1.10 9.33
C GLY A 34 -2.88 -0.26 8.43
N VAL A 35 -2.44 0.03 7.20
CA VAL A 35 -3.23 0.72 6.18
C VAL A 35 -4.47 -0.09 5.81
N ILE A 36 -4.29 -1.36 5.44
CA ILE A 36 -5.41 -2.27 5.08
C ILE A 36 -6.43 -2.35 6.22
N SER A 37 -5.96 -2.53 7.47
CA SER A 37 -6.83 -2.62 8.64
C SER A 37 -7.58 -1.31 8.93
N ARG A 38 -7.05 -0.15 8.52
CA ARG A 38 -7.77 1.13 8.59
C ARG A 38 -8.80 1.24 7.48
N MET A 39 -8.42 0.93 6.23
CA MET A 39 -9.33 0.93 5.08
C MET A 39 -10.52 -0.02 5.26
N GLN A 40 -10.32 -1.17 5.92
CA GLN A 40 -11.39 -2.14 6.24
C GLN A 40 -12.39 -1.63 7.29
N ARG A 41 -11.98 -0.66 8.13
CA ARG A 41 -12.84 -0.06 9.17
C ARG A 41 -13.54 1.21 8.69
N TRP A 42 -13.08 1.79 7.59
CA TRP A 42 -13.75 2.90 6.95
C TRP A 42 -14.85 2.38 6.05
N GLU A 43 -15.99 3.03 6.11
CA GLU A 43 -17.11 2.77 5.21
C GLU A 43 -16.68 3.02 3.76
N ALA A 44 -17.34 2.32 2.83
CA ALA A 44 -17.18 2.61 1.41
C ALA A 44 -17.48 4.09 1.14
N SER A 45 -16.63 4.72 0.35
CA SER A 45 -16.75 6.13 -0.03
C SER A 45 -17.94 6.41 -0.96
N GLY A 46 -18.47 5.37 -1.62
CA GLY A 46 -19.53 5.48 -2.61
C GLY A 46 -19.02 5.88 -4.00
N ILE A 47 -17.70 5.95 -4.20
CA ILE A 47 -17.09 6.33 -5.50
C ILE A 47 -17.54 5.38 -6.63
N PHE A 48 -17.78 4.11 -6.32
CA PHE A 48 -18.19 3.08 -7.27
C PHE A 48 -19.66 2.66 -7.10
N GLU A 49 -20.51 3.52 -6.53
CA GLU A 49 -21.94 3.24 -6.39
C GLU A 49 -22.58 3.03 -7.78
N GLY A 50 -23.21 1.87 -7.98
CA GLY A 50 -23.80 1.46 -9.26
C GLY A 50 -22.87 0.69 -10.20
N GLU A 51 -21.56 0.65 -9.93
CA GLU A 51 -20.58 -0.15 -10.68
C GLU A 51 -20.35 -1.54 -10.05
N ALA A 52 -20.56 -1.64 -8.74
CA ALA A 52 -20.40 -2.89 -7.99
C ALA A 52 -21.36 -2.95 -6.79
N GLU A 53 -21.98 -4.10 -6.59
CA GLU A 53 -22.78 -4.35 -5.39
C GLU A 53 -21.93 -4.89 -4.24
N GLY A 54 -22.30 -4.54 -3.01
CA GLY A 54 -21.73 -5.14 -1.80
C GLY A 54 -20.36 -4.61 -1.37
N LEU A 55 -19.89 -3.50 -1.94
CA LEU A 55 -18.73 -2.77 -1.42
C LEU A 55 -19.09 -2.14 -0.07
N ARG A 56 -18.49 -2.61 1.03
CA ARG A 56 -18.84 -2.16 2.39
C ARG A 56 -17.78 -1.29 3.04
N SER A 57 -16.56 -1.33 2.51
CA SER A 57 -15.43 -0.60 3.06
C SER A 57 -14.58 0.02 1.96
N LEU A 58 -13.79 1.03 2.32
CA LEU A 58 -12.80 1.62 1.41
C LEU A 58 -11.81 0.56 0.90
N TRP A 59 -11.52 -0.46 1.70
CA TRP A 59 -10.71 -1.60 1.25
C TRP A 59 -11.41 -2.42 0.17
N ASP A 60 -12.72 -2.63 0.26
CA ASP A 60 -13.48 -3.35 -0.76
C ASP A 60 -13.49 -2.58 -2.08
N GLU A 61 -13.71 -1.26 -2.01
CA GLU A 61 -13.64 -0.36 -3.16
C GLU A 61 -12.24 -0.37 -3.80
N TRP A 62 -11.19 -0.31 -2.99
CA TRP A 62 -9.82 -0.37 -3.49
C TRP A 62 -9.51 -1.70 -4.17
N CYS A 63 -9.93 -2.83 -3.60
CA CYS A 63 -9.74 -4.13 -4.23
C CYS A 63 -10.52 -4.29 -5.53
N TRP A 64 -11.78 -3.84 -5.54
CA TRP A 64 -12.58 -3.83 -6.76
C TRP A 64 -11.94 -2.95 -7.83
N TYR A 65 -11.52 -1.74 -7.45
CA TYR A 65 -10.81 -0.82 -8.33
C TYR A 65 -9.58 -1.48 -8.92
N GLN A 66 -8.69 -2.06 -8.11
CA GLN A 66 -7.45 -2.68 -8.61
C GLN A 66 -7.66 -3.83 -9.60
N ALA A 67 -8.77 -4.55 -9.52
CA ALA A 67 -9.06 -5.65 -10.45
C ALA A 67 -9.85 -5.23 -11.70
N ASN A 68 -10.68 -4.19 -11.58
CA ASN A 68 -11.59 -3.76 -12.65
C ASN A 68 -11.16 -2.45 -13.33
N HIS A 69 -10.13 -1.79 -12.79
CA HIS A 69 -9.47 -0.66 -13.42
C HIS A 69 -9.03 -1.07 -14.83
N SER A 70 -9.70 -0.48 -15.82
CA SER A 70 -9.18 -0.35 -17.17
C SER A 70 -8.79 1.12 -17.37
N SER A 71 -7.95 1.40 -18.37
CA SER A 71 -7.43 2.74 -18.67
C SER A 71 -8.48 3.83 -18.93
N ASN A 72 -9.78 3.50 -18.95
CA ASN A 72 -10.89 4.40 -19.29
C ASN A 72 -11.63 5.03 -18.10
N THR A 73 -11.17 4.86 -16.84
CA THR A 73 -11.84 5.41 -15.64
C THR A 73 -11.05 6.52 -14.90
N PRO A 74 -10.50 7.55 -15.58
CA PRO A 74 -9.51 8.47 -14.99
C PRO A 74 -10.05 9.49 -13.97
N LEU A 75 -11.36 9.74 -13.91
CA LEU A 75 -11.92 10.67 -12.92
C LEU A 75 -12.17 10.00 -11.57
N LEU A 76 -12.57 8.73 -11.56
CA LEU A 76 -12.80 7.96 -10.34
C LEU A 76 -11.48 7.50 -9.71
N SER A 77 -10.41 7.33 -10.51
CA SER A 77 -9.07 6.98 -10.02
C SER A 77 -8.53 8.02 -9.03
N TYR A 78 -8.66 9.32 -9.32
CA TYR A 78 -8.13 10.36 -8.44
C TYR A 78 -8.78 10.38 -7.05
N ALA A 79 -10.10 10.20 -6.98
CA ALA A 79 -10.82 10.25 -5.71
C ALA A 79 -10.49 9.06 -4.81
N ILE A 80 -10.36 7.86 -5.40
CA ILE A 80 -10.02 6.65 -4.62
C ILE A 80 -8.54 6.64 -4.23
N ASP A 81 -7.65 7.15 -5.10
CA ASP A 81 -6.23 7.33 -4.80
C ASP A 81 -6.02 8.32 -3.63
N ASP A 82 -6.72 9.46 -3.63
CA ASP A 82 -6.64 10.46 -2.55
C ASP A 82 -7.12 9.89 -1.20
N ALA A 83 -8.22 9.12 -1.22
CA ALA A 83 -8.71 8.43 -0.03
C ALA A 83 -7.69 7.42 0.53
N ARG A 84 -7.04 6.63 -0.35
CA ARG A 84 -5.95 5.72 0.04
C ARG A 84 -4.77 6.50 0.62
N ASP A 85 -4.34 7.56 -0.06
CA ASP A 85 -3.16 8.35 0.30
C ASP A 85 -3.34 9.06 1.64
N GLY A 86 -4.56 9.50 1.96
CA GLY A 86 -4.90 10.00 3.30
C GLY A 86 -4.68 8.96 4.41
N VAL A 87 -5.05 7.69 4.17
CA VAL A 87 -4.82 6.61 5.14
C VAL A 87 -3.33 6.27 5.27
N ILE A 88 -2.61 6.26 4.14
CA ILE A 88 -1.16 6.02 4.11
C ILE A 88 -0.42 7.13 4.88
N ALA A 89 -0.74 8.40 4.61
CA ALA A 89 -0.16 9.54 5.30
C ALA A 89 -0.39 9.47 6.82
N ALA A 90 -1.58 9.02 7.26
CA ALA A 90 -1.89 8.80 8.66
C ALA A 90 -1.10 7.64 9.30
N VAL A 91 -0.62 6.66 8.51
CA VAL A 91 0.26 5.57 9.01
C VAL A 91 1.72 6.04 9.04
N VAL A 92 2.17 6.71 7.98
CA VAL A 92 3.54 7.23 7.85
C VAL A 92 3.83 8.29 8.91
N SER A 93 2.89 9.19 9.20
CA SER A 93 3.02 10.20 10.27
C SER A 93 3.13 9.61 11.69
N GLY A 94 2.78 8.34 11.87
CA GLY A 94 2.96 7.62 13.13
C GLY A 94 4.36 7.05 13.34
N LEU A 95 5.25 7.15 12.34
CA LEU A 95 6.63 6.68 12.46
C LEU A 95 7.45 7.61 13.35
N THR A 96 8.34 7.03 14.14
CA THR A 96 9.39 7.80 14.80
C THR A 96 10.40 8.30 13.76
N SER A 97 11.10 9.40 14.06
CA SER A 97 12.12 9.96 13.14
C SER A 97 13.20 8.93 12.77
N SER A 98 13.63 8.11 13.74
CA SER A 98 14.62 7.06 13.51
C SER A 98 14.13 5.97 12.55
N GLU A 99 12.89 5.51 12.72
CA GLU A 99 12.28 4.52 11.82
C GLU A 99 12.14 5.09 10.42
N ALA A 100 11.66 6.34 10.29
CA ALA A 100 11.48 6.97 9.00
C ALA A 100 12.80 7.12 8.24
N VAL A 101 13.90 7.48 8.92
CA VAL A 101 15.24 7.54 8.32
C VAL A 101 15.74 6.16 7.90
N LEU A 102 15.62 5.14 8.77
CA LEU A 102 16.07 3.77 8.45
C LEU A 102 15.31 3.19 7.24
N LEU A 103 13.99 3.39 7.20
CA LEU A 103 13.17 2.95 6.07
C LEU A 103 13.52 3.69 4.79
N THR A 104 13.79 5.01 4.89
CA THR A 104 14.20 5.80 3.72
C THR A 104 15.54 5.32 3.17
N LYS A 105 16.50 5.01 4.04
CA LYS A 105 17.81 4.44 3.64
C LYS A 105 17.67 3.07 2.97
N ALA A 106 16.84 2.19 3.53
CA ALA A 106 16.60 0.88 2.94
C ALA A 106 15.89 0.99 1.57
N ALA A 107 14.98 1.95 1.42
CA ALA A 107 14.25 2.22 0.18
C ALA A 107 15.12 2.86 -0.91
N ALA A 108 16.05 3.74 -0.52
CA ALA A 108 16.89 4.51 -1.41
C ALA A 108 18.33 3.93 -1.46
N ALA A 109 18.47 2.60 -1.44
CA ALA A 109 19.75 1.90 -1.36
C ALA A 109 20.78 2.31 -2.45
N ASP A 110 20.30 2.85 -3.57
CA ASP A 110 21.13 3.34 -4.68
C ASP A 110 21.42 4.85 -4.64
N GLU A 111 20.76 5.59 -3.74
CA GLU A 111 20.97 7.02 -3.54
C GLU A 111 21.89 7.22 -2.31
N ALA A 112 23.16 7.52 -2.58
CA ALA A 112 24.22 7.65 -1.57
C ALA A 112 23.98 8.70 -0.46
N ASP A 113 22.89 9.48 -0.52
CA ASP A 113 22.62 10.62 0.36
C ASP A 113 21.23 10.62 1.03
N ALA A 114 20.60 9.46 1.22
CA ALA A 114 19.39 9.32 2.02
C ALA A 114 19.66 9.53 3.53
N GLN A 115 20.01 10.75 3.92
CA GLN A 115 20.32 11.13 5.30
C GLN A 115 19.06 11.59 6.07
N CYS A 116 18.00 11.93 5.34
CA CYS A 116 16.74 12.46 5.88
C CYS A 116 15.57 11.51 5.59
N ALA A 117 14.54 11.58 6.44
CA ALA A 117 13.30 10.87 6.19
C ALA A 117 12.59 11.43 4.95
N ASN A 118 12.14 10.56 4.05
CA ASN A 118 11.36 10.93 2.87
C ASN A 118 9.95 10.30 2.96
N PRO A 119 8.96 11.00 3.54
CA PRO A 119 7.62 10.45 3.74
C PRO A 119 6.90 10.15 2.42
N GLU A 120 7.20 10.86 1.34
CA GLU A 120 6.61 10.61 0.01
C GLU A 120 7.09 9.26 -0.55
N LEU A 121 8.41 8.99 -0.47
CA LEU A 121 8.97 7.70 -0.87
C LEU A 121 8.39 6.55 -0.05
N LEU A 122 8.32 6.71 1.28
CA LEU A 122 7.72 5.72 2.16
C LEU A 122 6.24 5.48 1.82
N GLY A 123 5.49 6.55 1.57
CA GLY A 123 4.09 6.48 1.18
C GLY A 123 3.90 5.71 -0.12
N ARG A 124 4.73 5.98 -1.13
CA ARG A 124 4.69 5.27 -2.42
C ARG A 124 4.96 3.77 -2.27
N ILE A 125 5.99 3.38 -1.52
CA ILE A 125 6.30 1.96 -1.30
C ILE A 125 5.15 1.26 -0.59
N ILE A 126 4.56 1.90 0.43
CA ILE A 126 3.39 1.35 1.12
C ILE A 126 2.21 1.24 0.15
N ALA A 127 1.97 2.24 -0.70
CA ALA A 127 0.92 2.20 -1.72
C ALA A 127 1.10 1.03 -2.67
N ASP A 128 2.32 0.78 -3.15
CA ASP A 128 2.64 -0.35 -4.04
C ASP A 128 2.35 -1.70 -3.34
N ILE A 129 2.78 -1.87 -2.08
CA ILE A 129 2.52 -3.09 -1.30
C ILE A 129 1.02 -3.31 -1.06
N VAL A 130 0.29 -2.24 -0.74
CA VAL A 130 -1.17 -2.30 -0.50
C VAL A 130 -1.91 -2.61 -1.81
N SER A 131 -1.47 -2.03 -2.92
CA SER A 131 -2.01 -2.27 -4.27
C SER A 131 -1.80 -3.71 -4.73
N GLU A 132 -0.62 -4.27 -4.48
CA GLU A 132 -0.31 -5.67 -4.75
C GLU A 132 -1.10 -6.62 -3.84
N ALA A 133 -1.32 -6.26 -2.58
CA ALA A 133 -2.18 -7.04 -1.69
C ALA A 133 -3.65 -7.02 -2.15
N ALA A 134 -4.10 -5.90 -2.71
CA ALA A 134 -5.45 -5.73 -3.23
C ALA A 134 -5.69 -6.53 -4.51
N SER A 135 -4.73 -6.55 -5.44
CA SER A 135 -4.83 -7.29 -6.72
C SER A 135 -4.90 -8.81 -6.53
N ARG A 136 -4.36 -9.32 -5.43
CA ARG A 136 -4.40 -10.76 -5.06
C ARG A 136 -5.67 -11.17 -4.33
N ARG A 137 -6.56 -10.23 -3.99
CA ARG A 137 -7.77 -10.54 -3.22
C ARG A 137 -8.77 -11.30 -4.09
N ASP A 138 -9.36 -12.34 -3.53
CA ASP A 138 -10.50 -13.01 -4.15
C ASP A 138 -11.73 -12.07 -4.17
N LEU A 139 -12.19 -11.75 -5.38
CA LEU A 139 -13.31 -10.86 -5.63
C LEU A 139 -14.60 -11.60 -6.00
N SER A 140 -14.64 -12.94 -5.92
CA SER A 140 -15.83 -13.75 -6.23
C SER A 140 -17.09 -13.36 -5.45
N ARG A 141 -16.94 -12.64 -4.33
CA ARG A 141 -18.04 -12.09 -3.54
C ARG A 141 -18.64 -10.78 -4.07
N PHE A 142 -18.02 -10.14 -5.05
CA PHE A 142 -18.48 -8.92 -5.69
C PHE A 142 -19.02 -9.28 -7.07
N GLU A 143 -20.26 -9.78 -7.11
CA GLU A 143 -20.93 -10.11 -8.37
C GLU A 143 -21.43 -8.83 -9.05
N VAL A 144 -21.14 -8.68 -10.34
CA VAL A 144 -21.78 -7.71 -11.23
C VAL A 144 -22.79 -8.50 -12.06
N TYR A 145 -24.09 -8.27 -11.86
CA TYR A 145 -25.15 -8.85 -12.70
C TYR A 145 -25.48 -7.92 -13.87
#